data_AF-A0A7W1Q268-F1
#
_entry.id   AF-A0A7W1Q268-F1
#
_cell.length_a   1.000
_cell.length_b   1.000
_cell.length_c   1.000
_cell.angle_alpha   90.00
_cell.angle_beta   90.00
_cell.angle_gamma   90.00
#
_symmetry.space_group_name_H-M   'P 1'
#
loop_
_entity.id
_entity.type
_entity.pdbx_description
1 polymer ?
#
loop_
_entity_poly.entity_id
_entity_poly.type
_entity_poly.pdbx_seq_one_letter_code
_entity_poly.pdbx_strand_id
1 'polypeptide(L)'
;MSTADTELLAARASGELYRTANPARIEPAGLPALLDGAAIVVLRLLGGRRAWPEGVDALVASGVPAVLLGGENTPDAELMAASTVSARASSEALAYLAAGGTDNLRELHRFLCDTVLLTGEGFAAPMPTPEFGVHGMREQSDDRPTVGVVFYRAHELSGNTAFVDVLCDAIEARGANALPVFCGSLRGAPDALLALLGRADALVATVLAAGGTVASTAGAGGDDEAWDAGALAALDVPVLQGLCLTTSRATWAASGAALSPMDAAMQVAIPEFDGRLITVPFSFKEAAVGDDLPTYVADLERAGRLAGLAVRHARMRRTPVADRRIAIVLSSYPTKHARVGNAVGLDTPASAVRLLTALRDGGYTVGEFPEDSDTLIHTLIAAGGHDVEWLTEEQLAAAPSRVPLRDYREWFAALPSSLTEGVIA
;
A
#
# COMPACT_ATOMS: atom_id res chain seq x y z
N MET A 1 -2.72 -24.40 14.15
CA MET A 1 -3.80 -23.48 14.61
C MET A 1 -3.16 -22.28 15.28
N SER A 2 -3.61 -21.07 14.95
CA SER A 2 -3.07 -19.84 15.52
C SER A 2 -4.10 -18.72 15.52
N THR A 3 -4.08 -17.89 16.55
CA THR A 3 -4.86 -16.64 16.59
C THR A 3 -4.32 -15.56 15.66
N ALA A 4 -3.07 -15.69 15.21
CA ALA A 4 -2.44 -14.79 14.26
C ALA A 4 -2.59 -15.32 12.81
N ASP A 5 -3.43 -14.65 12.02
CA ASP A 5 -3.64 -14.99 10.60
C ASP A 5 -2.33 -14.93 9.78
N THR A 6 -1.37 -14.08 10.18
CA THR A 6 -0.02 -14.00 9.59
C THR A 6 0.70 -15.35 9.61
N GLU A 7 0.61 -16.11 10.71
CA GLU A 7 1.25 -17.42 10.84
C GLU A 7 0.55 -18.49 10.02
N LEU A 8 -0.79 -18.42 9.95
CA LEU A 8 -1.59 -19.32 9.14
C LEU A 8 -1.26 -19.13 7.66
N LEU A 9 -1.12 -17.88 7.22
CA LEU A 9 -0.70 -17.56 5.85
C LEU A 9 0.73 -18.03 5.60
N ALA A 10 1.66 -17.77 6.52
CA ALA A 10 3.05 -18.21 6.41
C ALA A 10 3.16 -19.74 6.29
N ALA A 11 2.38 -20.47 7.08
CA ALA A 11 2.31 -21.92 7.04
C ALA A 11 1.80 -22.42 5.68
N ARG A 12 0.76 -21.80 5.10
CA ARG A 12 0.28 -22.14 3.74
C ARG A 12 1.31 -21.81 2.66
N ALA A 13 1.98 -20.68 2.78
CA ALA A 13 3.00 -20.24 1.81
C ALA A 13 4.34 -20.98 1.95
N SER A 14 4.55 -21.74 3.03
CA SER A 14 5.76 -22.56 3.23
C SER A 14 5.91 -23.69 2.20
N GLY A 15 4.81 -24.12 1.59
CA GLY A 15 4.77 -25.28 0.68
C GLY A 15 4.79 -26.65 1.38
N GLU A 16 4.80 -26.67 2.71
CA GLU A 16 4.69 -27.90 3.51
C GLU A 16 3.21 -28.26 3.80
N LEU A 17 2.97 -29.47 4.31
CA LEU A 17 1.62 -30.03 4.50
C LEU A 17 0.94 -29.48 5.77
N TYR A 18 0.59 -28.21 5.75
CA TYR A 18 -0.17 -27.56 6.83
C TYR A 18 -1.67 -27.57 6.60
N ARG A 19 -2.42 -27.96 7.64
CA ARG A 19 -3.83 -27.60 7.83
C ARG A 19 -3.92 -26.44 8.82
N THR A 20 -4.48 -25.32 8.39
CA THR A 20 -4.49 -24.06 9.17
C THR A 20 -5.90 -23.69 9.58
N ALA A 21 -6.02 -23.07 10.75
CA ALA A 21 -7.28 -22.76 11.39
C ALA A 21 -7.07 -21.70 12.47
N ASN A 22 -7.96 -20.71 12.55
CA ASN A 22 -7.93 -19.71 13.62
C ASN A 22 -8.90 -20.10 14.76
N PRO A 23 -8.40 -20.32 15.99
CA PRO A 23 -9.24 -20.67 17.14
C PRO A 23 -10.38 -19.68 17.44
N ALA A 24 -10.22 -18.39 17.09
CA ALA A 24 -11.25 -17.39 17.29
C ALA A 24 -12.47 -17.57 16.37
N ARG A 25 -12.35 -18.40 15.33
CA ARG A 25 -13.40 -18.67 14.32
C ARG A 25 -13.83 -20.13 14.30
N ILE A 26 -13.34 -20.95 15.24
CA ILE A 26 -13.60 -22.38 15.29
C ILE A 26 -14.09 -22.76 16.67
N GLU A 27 -15.30 -23.31 16.72
CA GLU A 27 -15.83 -23.94 17.91
C GLU A 27 -15.11 -25.26 18.20
N PRO A 28 -14.92 -25.65 19.48
CA PRO A 28 -14.30 -26.92 19.84
C PRO A 28 -14.94 -28.15 19.17
N ALA A 29 -16.24 -28.10 18.87
CA ALA A 29 -16.97 -29.14 18.14
C ALA A 29 -16.46 -29.37 16.71
N GLY A 30 -15.76 -28.40 16.11
CA GLY A 30 -15.13 -28.51 14.79
C GLY A 30 -13.75 -29.16 14.80
N LEU A 31 -13.13 -29.36 15.98
CA LEU A 31 -11.80 -29.93 16.10
C LEU A 31 -11.66 -31.34 15.52
N PRO A 32 -12.62 -32.29 15.69
CA PRO A 32 -12.46 -33.64 15.13
C PRO A 32 -12.19 -33.65 13.62
N ALA A 33 -12.89 -32.81 12.85
CA ALA A 33 -12.67 -32.70 11.41
C ALA A 33 -11.30 -32.09 11.07
N LEU A 34 -10.82 -31.14 11.89
CA LEU A 34 -9.49 -30.54 11.73
C LEU A 34 -8.35 -31.46 12.16
N LEU A 35 -8.59 -32.38 13.09
CA LEU A 35 -7.60 -33.33 13.57
C LEU A 35 -7.57 -34.63 12.74
N ASP A 36 -8.60 -34.90 11.95
CA ASP A 36 -8.66 -36.10 11.12
C ASP A 36 -7.48 -36.17 10.14
N GLY A 37 -6.67 -37.23 10.27
CA GLY A 37 -5.44 -37.43 9.51
C GLY A 37 -4.26 -36.53 9.90
N ALA A 38 -4.36 -35.71 10.96
CA ALA A 38 -3.26 -34.90 11.45
C ALA A 38 -2.29 -35.72 12.31
N ALA A 39 -0.99 -35.66 12.00
CA ALA A 39 0.05 -36.38 12.76
C ALA A 39 0.59 -35.58 13.95
N ILE A 40 0.52 -34.25 13.89
CA ILE A 40 0.96 -33.32 14.93
C ILE A 40 0.02 -32.11 14.90
N VAL A 41 -0.31 -31.54 16.06
CA VAL A 41 -1.01 -30.28 16.18
C VAL A 41 -0.15 -29.23 16.86
N VAL A 42 -0.14 -28.02 16.30
CA VAL A 42 0.49 -26.84 16.90
C VAL A 42 -0.60 -25.81 17.17
N LEU A 43 -0.69 -25.33 18.41
CA LEU A 43 -1.60 -24.26 18.82
C LEU A 43 -0.78 -23.07 19.32
N ARG A 44 -1.00 -21.89 18.72
CA ARG A 44 -0.49 -20.61 19.23
C ARG A 44 -1.64 -19.68 19.61
N LEU A 45 -1.78 -19.37 20.91
CA LEU A 45 -2.98 -18.74 21.47
C LEU A 45 -2.63 -17.45 22.22
N LEU A 46 -3.10 -16.31 21.70
CA LEU A 46 -3.03 -15.04 22.41
C LEU A 46 -3.97 -15.05 23.63
N GLY A 47 -3.50 -14.58 24.78
CA GLY A 47 -4.26 -14.59 26.04
C GLY A 47 -4.18 -15.91 26.83
N GLY A 48 -3.31 -16.84 26.41
CA GLY A 48 -3.04 -18.10 27.11
C GLY A 48 -4.22 -19.06 27.12
N ARG A 49 -4.15 -20.11 27.95
CA ARG A 49 -5.18 -21.17 28.04
C ARG A 49 -6.60 -20.64 28.26
N ARG A 50 -6.73 -19.53 28.99
CA ARG A 50 -8.03 -18.92 29.33
C ARG A 50 -8.80 -18.41 28.12
N ALA A 51 -8.12 -18.11 27.02
CA ALA A 51 -8.78 -17.64 25.80
C ALA A 51 -9.56 -18.77 25.09
N TRP A 52 -9.15 -20.03 25.25
CA TRP A 52 -9.80 -21.16 24.59
C TRP A 52 -9.63 -22.48 25.37
N PRO A 53 -10.17 -22.55 26.61
CA PRO A 53 -9.88 -23.65 27.53
C PRO A 53 -10.39 -25.00 27.02
N GLU A 54 -11.63 -25.05 26.54
CA GLU A 54 -12.25 -26.27 26.02
C GLU A 54 -11.53 -26.80 24.78
N GLY A 55 -11.05 -25.90 23.91
CA GLY A 55 -10.26 -26.28 22.74
C GLY A 55 -8.90 -26.85 23.13
N VAL A 56 -8.21 -26.25 24.10
CA VAL A 56 -6.96 -26.79 24.66
C VAL A 56 -7.18 -28.19 25.24
N ASP A 57 -8.21 -28.38 26.05
CA ASP A 57 -8.52 -29.67 26.65
C ASP A 57 -8.87 -30.73 25.61
N ALA A 58 -9.63 -30.36 24.58
CA ALA A 58 -9.96 -31.26 23.47
C ALA A 58 -8.72 -31.66 22.65
N LEU A 59 -7.78 -30.74 22.41
CA LEU A 59 -6.52 -31.04 21.72
C LEU A 59 -5.67 -32.03 22.52
N VAL A 60 -5.53 -31.82 23.83
CA VAL A 60 -4.79 -32.73 24.71
C VAL A 60 -5.46 -34.11 24.76
N ALA A 61 -6.79 -34.16 24.86
CA ALA A 61 -7.56 -35.39 24.92
C ALA A 61 -7.60 -36.16 23.58
N SER A 62 -7.26 -35.53 22.46
CA SER A 62 -7.32 -36.14 21.13
C SER A 62 -6.32 -37.29 20.90
N GLY A 63 -5.24 -37.33 21.69
CA GLY A 63 -4.15 -38.29 21.50
C GLY A 63 -3.17 -37.94 20.38
N VAL A 64 -3.42 -36.90 19.59
CA VAL A 64 -2.47 -36.37 18.61
C VAL A 64 -1.35 -35.60 19.37
N PRO A 65 -0.06 -35.80 19.04
CA PRO A 65 1.03 -35.00 19.59
C PRO A 65 0.76 -33.49 19.44
N ALA A 66 0.76 -32.77 20.55
CA ALA A 66 0.29 -31.40 20.64
C ALA A 66 1.38 -30.48 21.21
N VAL A 67 1.70 -29.44 20.43
CA VAL A 67 2.56 -28.33 20.82
C VAL A 67 1.67 -27.12 21.12
N LEU A 68 1.59 -26.73 22.39
CA LEU A 68 0.70 -25.66 22.85
C LEU A 68 1.53 -24.49 23.37
N LEU A 69 1.35 -23.32 22.75
CA LEU A 69 2.21 -22.16 22.93
C LEU A 69 1.40 -20.87 23.10
N GLY A 70 1.95 -19.93 23.87
CA GLY A 70 1.42 -18.57 23.98
C GLY A 70 1.56 -17.77 22.69
N GLY A 71 0.72 -16.75 22.54
CA GLY A 71 0.77 -15.80 21.42
C GLY A 71 1.96 -14.85 21.50
N GLU A 72 2.49 -14.62 22.70
CA GLU A 72 3.69 -13.82 22.93
C GLU A 72 4.96 -14.57 22.50
N ASN A 73 6.09 -13.85 22.42
CA ASN A 73 7.40 -14.46 22.17
C ASN A 73 8.01 -15.08 23.44
N THR A 74 7.45 -14.77 24.60
CA THR A 74 7.86 -15.34 25.88
C THR A 74 7.18 -16.69 26.12
N PRO A 75 7.87 -17.68 26.70
CA PRO A 75 7.27 -18.96 27.08
C PRO A 75 6.04 -18.81 27.98
N ASP A 76 4.93 -19.43 27.58
CA ASP A 76 3.74 -19.61 28.43
C ASP A 76 3.87 -20.95 29.16
N ALA A 77 4.17 -20.89 30.46
CA ALA A 77 4.41 -22.09 31.25
C ALA A 77 3.19 -23.00 31.36
N GLU A 78 1.97 -22.45 31.36
CA GLU A 78 0.73 -23.22 31.49
C GLU A 78 0.45 -24.01 30.22
N LEU A 79 0.53 -23.36 29.06
CA LEU A 79 0.34 -24.02 27.76
C LEU A 79 1.49 -24.99 27.46
N MET A 80 2.73 -24.62 27.73
CA MET A 80 3.87 -25.52 27.49
C MET A 80 3.82 -26.76 28.38
N ALA A 81 3.36 -26.64 29.63
CA ALA A 81 3.15 -27.80 30.51
C ALA A 81 2.01 -28.71 30.04
N ALA A 82 1.01 -28.16 29.33
CA ALA A 82 -0.08 -28.93 28.74
C ALA A 82 0.28 -29.57 27.38
N SER A 83 1.42 -29.21 26.78
CA SER A 83 1.91 -29.84 25.54
C SER A 83 2.18 -31.33 25.77
N THR A 84 1.91 -32.17 24.77
CA THR A 84 2.12 -33.63 24.84
C THR A 84 3.44 -34.07 24.17
N VAL A 85 4.25 -33.11 23.71
CA VAL A 85 5.62 -33.32 23.23
C VAL A 85 6.64 -32.96 24.30
N SER A 86 7.93 -33.23 24.04
CA SER A 86 9.00 -32.84 24.97
C SER A 86 9.10 -31.32 25.14
N ALA A 87 9.53 -30.86 26.34
CA ALA A 87 9.74 -29.43 26.60
C ALA A 87 10.72 -28.77 25.61
N ARG A 88 11.73 -29.52 25.16
CA ARG A 88 12.67 -29.07 24.12
C ARG A 88 11.95 -28.86 22.79
N ALA A 89 11.07 -29.77 22.38
CA ALA A 89 10.28 -29.61 21.15
C ALA A 89 9.37 -28.38 21.22
N SER A 90 8.70 -28.15 22.36
CA SER A 90 7.88 -26.94 22.52
C SER A 90 8.70 -25.64 22.50
N SER A 91 9.88 -25.63 23.14
CA SER A 91 10.75 -24.45 23.15
C SER A 91 11.31 -24.12 21.76
N GLU A 92 11.73 -25.13 21.00
CA GLU A 92 12.23 -24.93 19.65
C GLU A 92 11.11 -24.50 18.70
N ALA A 93 9.91 -25.09 18.82
CA ALA A 93 8.75 -24.68 18.05
C ALA A 93 8.35 -23.21 18.31
N LEU A 94 8.44 -22.77 19.58
CA LEU A 94 8.26 -21.37 19.94
C LEU A 94 9.31 -20.48 19.26
N ALA A 95 10.57 -20.92 19.20
CA ALA A 95 11.63 -20.15 18.54
C ALA A 95 11.37 -19.95 17.04
N TYR A 96 10.91 -20.98 16.30
CA TYR A 96 10.49 -20.82 14.90
C TYR A 96 9.32 -19.85 14.75
N LEU A 97 8.28 -19.97 15.57
CA LEU A 97 7.08 -19.12 15.49
C LEU A 97 7.36 -17.68 15.92
N ALA A 98 8.27 -17.46 16.88
CA ALA A 98 8.74 -16.14 17.28
C ALA A 98 9.61 -15.49 16.19
N ALA A 99 10.44 -16.28 15.50
CA ALA A 99 11.21 -15.82 14.35
C ALA A 99 10.29 -15.50 13.15
N GLY A 100 9.22 -16.28 12.94
CA GLY A 100 8.20 -16.08 11.91
C GLY A 100 8.73 -16.19 10.48
N GLY A 101 7.86 -16.06 9.48
CA GLY A 101 8.27 -16.15 8.08
C GLY A 101 8.07 -17.54 7.47
N THR A 102 7.81 -17.60 6.17
CA THR A 102 7.51 -18.82 5.40
C THR A 102 8.61 -19.88 5.52
N ASP A 103 9.87 -19.47 5.50
CA ASP A 103 11.01 -20.40 5.65
C ASP A 103 11.10 -21.00 7.05
N ASN A 104 10.89 -20.21 8.12
CA ASN A 104 10.85 -20.76 9.47
C ASN A 104 9.64 -21.69 9.68
N LEU A 105 8.50 -21.43 9.03
CA LEU A 105 7.36 -22.34 9.07
C LEU A 105 7.64 -23.65 8.31
N ARG A 106 8.40 -23.58 7.21
CA ARG A 106 8.89 -24.77 6.50
C ARG A 106 9.79 -25.63 7.40
N GLU A 107 10.76 -25.00 8.04
CA GLU A 107 11.69 -25.70 8.92
C GLU A 107 11.05 -26.16 10.22
N LEU A 108 10.03 -25.45 10.74
CA LEU A 108 9.19 -25.90 11.85
C LEU A 108 8.49 -27.22 11.53
N HIS A 109 7.91 -27.34 10.33
CA HIS A 109 7.26 -28.56 9.90
C HIS A 109 8.24 -29.73 9.94
N ARG A 110 9.39 -29.59 9.27
CA ARG A 110 10.45 -30.60 9.21
C ARG A 110 10.99 -30.96 10.59
N PHE A 111 11.23 -29.95 11.42
CA PHE A 111 11.67 -30.12 12.80
C PHE A 111 10.70 -30.99 13.60
N LEU A 112 9.40 -30.70 13.51
CA LEU A 112 8.38 -31.45 14.25
C LEU A 112 8.22 -32.87 13.70
N CYS A 113 8.23 -33.05 12.38
CA CYS A 113 8.21 -34.38 11.76
C CYS A 113 9.41 -35.22 12.22
N ASP A 114 10.62 -34.68 12.18
CA ASP A 114 11.82 -35.42 12.58
C ASP A 114 11.88 -35.68 14.07
N THR A 115 11.47 -34.72 14.89
CA THR A 115 11.59 -34.83 16.35
C THR A 115 10.48 -35.67 16.98
N VAL A 116 9.26 -35.58 16.44
CA VAL A 116 8.08 -36.25 17.00
C VAL A 116 7.77 -37.56 16.27
N LEU A 117 7.95 -37.61 14.95
CA LEU A 117 7.60 -38.77 14.11
C LEU A 117 8.82 -39.55 13.62
N LEU A 118 10.04 -39.06 13.84
CA LEU A 118 11.30 -39.72 13.47
C LEU A 118 11.45 -39.96 11.95
N THR A 119 11.01 -39.00 11.14
CA THR A 119 11.01 -39.09 9.65
C THR A 119 12.41 -39.01 9.03
N GLY A 120 13.31 -38.17 9.56
CA GLY A 120 14.70 -38.04 9.12
C GLY A 120 14.91 -37.19 7.85
N GLU A 121 14.08 -36.19 7.60
CA GLU A 121 14.18 -35.29 6.45
C GLU A 121 15.29 -34.22 6.61
N GLY A 122 15.64 -33.90 7.85
CA GLY A 122 16.55 -32.82 8.21
C GLY A 122 15.85 -31.47 8.31
N PHE A 123 16.36 -30.61 9.20
CA PHE A 123 15.84 -29.25 9.42
C PHE A 123 16.98 -28.28 9.76
N ALA A 124 16.82 -27.01 9.38
CA ALA A 124 17.71 -25.91 9.74
C ALA A 124 17.16 -25.15 10.96
N ALA A 125 18.06 -24.64 11.83
CA ALA A 125 17.67 -23.90 13.02
C ALA A 125 16.85 -22.62 12.70
N PRO A 126 16.03 -22.12 13.64
CA PRO A 126 15.26 -20.90 13.45
C PRO A 126 16.15 -19.71 13.08
N MET A 127 15.79 -19.01 12.00
CA MET A 127 16.52 -17.85 11.52
C MET A 127 15.76 -16.55 11.83
N PRO A 128 16.36 -15.59 12.55
CA PRO A 128 15.73 -14.29 12.78
C PRO A 128 15.40 -13.60 11.47
N THR A 129 14.16 -13.11 11.35
CA THR A 129 13.73 -12.36 10.17
C THR A 129 14.05 -10.87 10.33
N PRO A 130 14.67 -10.20 9.34
CA PRO A 130 15.05 -8.79 9.43
C PRO A 130 13.86 -7.86 9.76
N GLU A 131 14.10 -6.77 10.49
CA GLU A 131 13.05 -5.77 10.80
C GLU A 131 12.60 -4.96 9.56
N PHE A 132 13.49 -4.84 8.58
CA PHE A 132 13.23 -4.27 7.28
C PHE A 132 14.17 -4.89 6.24
N GLY A 133 13.82 -4.78 4.97
CA GLY A 133 14.63 -5.34 3.89
C GLY A 133 13.98 -5.15 2.53
N VAL A 134 14.68 -5.63 1.49
CA VAL A 134 14.17 -5.65 0.12
C VAL A 134 13.47 -6.97 -0.13
N HIS A 135 12.28 -6.92 -0.71
CA HIS A 135 11.54 -8.12 -1.10
C HIS A 135 11.99 -8.62 -2.48
N GLY A 136 12.40 -9.88 -2.55
CA GLY A 136 12.85 -10.51 -3.79
C GLY A 136 14.07 -9.82 -4.43
N MET A 137 14.39 -10.25 -5.65
CA MET A 137 15.45 -9.66 -6.46
C MET A 137 14.86 -9.18 -7.79
N ARG A 138 15.02 -7.91 -8.09
CA ARG A 138 14.53 -7.26 -9.32
C ARG A 138 15.67 -6.57 -10.05
N GLU A 139 15.66 -6.62 -11.37
CA GLU A 139 16.70 -5.98 -12.21
C GLU A 139 16.69 -4.47 -12.00
N GLN A 140 17.88 -3.87 -11.86
CA GLN A 140 18.05 -2.43 -11.66
C GLN A 140 18.91 -1.87 -12.78
N SER A 141 18.52 -0.69 -13.28
CA SER A 141 19.27 0.05 -14.30
C SER A 141 19.39 1.52 -13.89
N ASP A 142 20.61 2.05 -13.91
CA ASP A 142 20.89 3.44 -13.52
C ASP A 142 20.21 4.47 -14.43
N ASP A 143 19.88 4.08 -15.68
CA ASP A 143 19.19 4.93 -16.65
C ASP A 143 17.70 5.10 -16.36
N ARG A 144 17.12 4.27 -15.48
CA ARG A 144 15.70 4.30 -15.13
C ARG A 144 15.47 5.00 -13.79
N PRO A 145 14.37 5.76 -13.64
CA PRO A 145 13.95 6.25 -12.33
C PRO A 145 13.58 5.08 -11.43
N THR A 146 13.81 5.20 -10.12
CA THR A 146 13.49 4.15 -9.14
C THR A 146 12.25 4.52 -8.34
N VAL A 147 11.27 3.62 -8.27
CA VAL A 147 10.08 3.75 -7.42
C VAL A 147 10.18 2.74 -6.27
N GLY A 148 10.25 3.24 -5.04
CA GLY A 148 10.18 2.40 -3.85
C GLY A 148 8.75 2.01 -3.53
N VAL A 149 8.49 0.74 -3.22
CA VAL A 149 7.17 0.25 -2.80
C VAL A 149 7.28 -0.23 -1.35
N VAL A 150 6.80 0.56 -0.41
CA VAL A 150 6.94 0.31 1.03
C VAL A 150 5.69 -0.37 1.58
N PHE A 151 5.85 -1.56 2.15
CA PHE A 151 4.75 -2.37 2.67
C PHE A 151 5.06 -3.01 4.03
N TYR A 152 4.03 -3.49 4.73
CA TYR A 152 4.21 -4.02 6.09
C TYR A 152 5.01 -5.32 6.09
N ARG A 153 5.98 -5.41 7.00
CA ARG A 153 6.74 -6.65 7.29
C ARG A 153 5.83 -7.85 7.58
N ALA A 154 4.64 -7.63 8.14
CA ALA A 154 3.67 -8.70 8.34
C ALA A 154 3.27 -9.40 7.02
N HIS A 155 3.21 -8.69 5.89
CA HIS A 155 2.96 -9.28 4.59
C HIS A 155 4.14 -10.13 4.10
N GLU A 156 5.38 -9.65 4.33
CA GLU A 156 6.59 -10.42 4.03
C GLU A 156 6.60 -11.74 4.82
N LEU A 157 6.37 -11.66 6.14
CA LEU A 157 6.38 -12.84 7.00
C LEU A 157 5.27 -13.83 6.67
N SER A 158 4.11 -13.36 6.22
CA SER A 158 2.99 -14.21 5.84
C SER A 158 3.11 -14.80 4.44
N GLY A 159 4.04 -14.31 3.61
CA GLY A 159 4.10 -14.62 2.18
C GLY A 159 2.93 -14.01 1.37
N ASN A 160 2.14 -13.11 1.98
CA ASN A 160 1.05 -12.40 1.30
C ASN A 160 1.60 -11.16 0.58
N THR A 161 2.52 -11.36 -0.35
CA THR A 161 3.26 -10.29 -1.05
C THR A 161 2.82 -10.11 -2.51
N ALA A 162 1.95 -10.97 -3.04
CA ALA A 162 1.56 -10.96 -4.45
C ALA A 162 1.02 -9.60 -4.94
N PHE A 163 0.31 -8.84 -4.09
CA PHE A 163 -0.18 -7.51 -4.46
C PHE A 163 0.95 -6.48 -4.64
N VAL A 164 2.07 -6.64 -3.91
CA VAL A 164 3.29 -5.83 -4.06
C VAL A 164 3.97 -6.18 -5.36
N ASP A 165 4.07 -7.46 -5.69
CA ASP A 165 4.68 -7.93 -6.93
C ASP A 165 3.95 -7.39 -8.16
N VAL A 166 2.61 -7.46 -8.17
CA VAL A 166 1.79 -6.89 -9.24
C VAL A 166 2.05 -5.40 -9.44
N LEU A 167 2.20 -4.63 -8.35
CA LEU A 167 2.50 -3.21 -8.44
C LEU A 167 3.92 -2.97 -8.98
N CYS A 168 4.89 -3.76 -8.54
CA CYS A 168 6.27 -3.68 -9.03
C CYS A 168 6.36 -4.00 -10.53
N ASP A 169 5.67 -5.05 -10.97
CA ASP A 169 5.60 -5.41 -12.39
C ASP A 169 4.95 -4.28 -13.22
N ALA A 170 3.92 -3.62 -12.68
CA ALA A 170 3.29 -2.48 -13.32
C ALA A 170 4.20 -1.23 -13.39
N ILE A 171 5.10 -1.04 -12.42
CA ILE A 171 6.14 0.00 -12.42
C ILE A 171 7.19 -0.30 -13.50
N GLU A 172 7.67 -1.53 -13.54
CA GLU A 172 8.68 -2.00 -14.50
C GLU A 172 8.17 -1.95 -15.95
N ALA A 173 6.92 -2.34 -16.18
CA ALA A 173 6.25 -2.22 -17.48
C ALA A 173 6.16 -0.77 -17.98
N ARG A 174 6.30 0.22 -17.10
CA ARG A 174 6.35 1.65 -17.43
C ARG A 174 7.77 2.19 -17.58
N GLY A 175 8.79 1.34 -17.51
CA GLY A 175 10.20 1.70 -17.71
C GLY A 175 10.86 2.37 -16.51
N ALA A 176 10.48 1.97 -15.30
CA ALA A 176 11.11 2.39 -14.04
C ALA A 176 11.65 1.16 -13.29
N ASN A 177 12.61 1.34 -12.38
CA ASN A 177 13.00 0.28 -11.46
C ASN A 177 11.97 0.20 -10.31
N ALA A 178 11.62 -1.01 -9.90
CA ALA A 178 10.87 -1.22 -8.66
C ALA A 178 11.83 -1.59 -7.51
N LEU A 179 11.66 -0.94 -6.35
CA LEU A 179 12.38 -1.24 -5.12
C LEU A 179 11.36 -1.58 -4.02
N PRO A 180 10.89 -2.85 -3.92
CA PRO A 180 9.96 -3.24 -2.88
C PRO A 180 10.69 -3.37 -1.54
N VAL A 181 10.24 -2.63 -0.54
CA VAL A 181 10.84 -2.57 0.80
C VAL A 181 9.79 -2.91 1.85
N PHE A 182 10.06 -3.91 2.68
CA PHE A 182 9.22 -4.21 3.83
C PHE A 182 9.78 -3.54 5.09
N CYS A 183 8.90 -3.11 5.99
CA CYS A 183 9.27 -2.63 7.32
C CYS A 183 8.10 -2.79 8.32
N GLY A 184 8.39 -2.81 9.61
CA GLY A 184 7.34 -2.84 10.65
C GLY A 184 6.55 -1.53 10.75
N SER A 185 7.23 -0.39 10.62
CA SER A 185 6.66 0.95 10.73
C SER A 185 7.58 1.96 10.04
N LEU A 186 7.02 3.01 9.47
CA LEU A 186 7.79 4.19 9.03
C LEU A 186 7.94 5.23 10.16
N ARG A 187 7.17 5.12 11.24
CA ARG A 187 7.33 5.92 12.45
C ARG A 187 8.61 5.51 13.17
N GLY A 188 9.50 6.47 13.42
CA GLY A 188 10.80 6.18 14.05
C GLY A 188 11.67 5.25 13.21
N ALA A 189 11.55 5.33 11.87
CA ALA A 189 12.32 4.52 10.94
C ALA A 189 13.82 4.65 11.23
N PRO A 190 14.56 3.53 11.38
CA PRO A 190 16.02 3.57 11.56
C PRO A 190 16.73 4.24 10.37
N ASP A 191 17.87 4.88 10.61
CA ASP A 191 18.68 5.53 9.57
C ASP A 191 19.01 4.60 8.40
N ALA A 192 19.24 3.31 8.67
CA ALA A 192 19.50 2.31 7.64
C ALA A 192 18.29 2.05 6.73
N LEU A 193 17.06 2.12 7.26
CA LEU A 193 15.83 2.06 6.46
C LEU A 193 15.68 3.33 5.62
N LEU A 194 15.91 4.52 6.20
CA LEU A 194 15.87 5.78 5.46
C LEU A 194 16.91 5.81 4.32
N ALA A 195 18.12 5.31 4.57
CA ALA A 195 19.15 5.17 3.54
C ALA A 195 18.72 4.23 2.40
N LEU A 196 18.03 3.13 2.73
CA LEU A 196 17.46 2.23 1.73
C LEU A 196 16.37 2.92 0.90
N LEU A 197 15.46 3.66 1.54
CA LEU A 197 14.38 4.39 0.88
C LEU A 197 14.89 5.57 0.04
N GLY A 198 15.97 6.23 0.47
CA GLY A 198 16.61 7.34 -0.22
C GLY A 198 17.24 6.96 -1.58
N ARG A 199 17.29 5.66 -1.91
CA ARG A 199 17.67 5.17 -3.24
C ARG A 199 16.55 5.35 -4.29
N ALA A 200 15.34 5.66 -3.85
CA ALA A 200 14.21 5.86 -4.74
C ALA A 200 14.07 7.34 -5.16
N ASP A 201 13.51 7.58 -6.34
CA ASP A 201 13.12 8.90 -6.84
C ASP A 201 11.69 9.28 -6.45
N ALA A 202 10.85 8.28 -6.13
CA ALA A 202 9.54 8.42 -5.52
C ALA A 202 9.18 7.16 -4.70
N LEU A 203 8.30 7.30 -3.73
CA LEU A 203 7.83 6.19 -2.90
C LEU A 203 6.32 5.98 -3.08
N VAL A 204 5.91 4.73 -3.11
CA VAL A 204 4.53 4.30 -2.85
C VAL A 204 4.51 3.66 -1.48
N ALA A 205 3.83 4.28 -0.52
CA ALA A 205 3.69 3.76 0.83
C ALA A 205 2.29 3.16 1.03
N THR A 206 2.24 1.92 1.52
CA THR A 206 1.01 1.26 1.98
C THR A 206 0.98 1.10 3.50
N VAL A 207 2.08 1.44 4.17
CA VAL A 207 2.23 1.43 5.63
C VAL A 207 1.95 2.80 6.23
N LEU A 208 1.43 2.82 7.44
CA LEU A 208 1.29 4.06 8.22
C LEU A 208 2.68 4.57 8.66
N ALA A 209 2.93 5.88 8.55
CA ALA A 209 4.08 6.55 9.19
C ALA A 209 3.64 7.45 10.35
N ALA A 210 2.43 7.96 10.28
CA ALA A 210 1.79 8.78 11.29
C ALA A 210 1.91 8.24 12.72
N GLY A 211 2.51 9.06 13.60
CA GLY A 211 1.94 9.49 14.88
C GLY A 211 3.00 9.83 15.95
N GLY A 212 2.87 11.01 16.56
CA GLY A 212 3.56 11.29 17.83
C GLY A 212 2.94 10.51 18.99
N THR A 213 3.55 10.62 20.18
CA THR A 213 2.97 10.15 21.45
C THR A 213 1.61 10.79 21.75
N VAL A 214 1.23 11.84 21.01
CA VAL A 214 0.01 12.66 21.18
C VAL A 214 -0.79 12.85 19.86
N ALA A 215 -0.67 11.93 18.91
CA ALA A 215 -1.35 12.00 17.60
C ALA A 215 -2.88 12.21 17.67
N SER A 216 -3.54 11.85 18.78
CA SER A 216 -4.97 12.04 19.00
C SER A 216 -5.41 13.49 19.23
N THR A 217 -4.47 14.42 19.48
CA THR A 217 -4.76 15.84 19.74
C THR A 217 -4.25 16.78 18.64
N ALA A 218 -3.66 16.24 17.57
CA ALA A 218 -3.21 17.02 16.42
C ALA A 218 -4.42 17.51 15.61
N GLY A 219 -4.53 18.82 15.43
CA GLY A 219 -5.63 19.48 14.74
C GLY A 219 -5.39 20.99 14.68
N ALA A 220 -6.17 21.70 13.85
CA ALA A 220 -6.00 23.15 13.68
C ALA A 220 -6.09 23.89 15.02
N GLY A 221 -5.00 24.56 15.42
CA GLY A 221 -4.86 25.28 16.69
C GLY A 221 -4.30 24.45 17.86
N GLY A 222 -3.89 23.19 17.61
CA GLY A 222 -3.11 22.36 18.53
C GLY A 222 -1.61 22.56 18.37
N ASP A 223 -0.83 21.68 19.02
CA ASP A 223 0.64 21.67 18.92
C ASP A 223 1.08 20.91 17.66
N ASP A 224 1.42 21.65 16.59
CA ASP A 224 1.90 21.08 15.33
C ASP A 224 3.23 20.31 15.52
N GLU A 225 4.03 20.63 16.55
CA GLU A 225 5.28 19.91 16.89
C GLU A 225 5.02 18.50 17.45
N ALA A 226 3.77 18.15 17.79
CA ALA A 226 3.39 16.79 18.20
C ALA A 226 3.28 15.79 17.03
N TRP A 227 3.38 16.27 15.78
CA TRP A 227 3.34 15.45 14.56
C TRP A 227 4.65 15.52 13.78
N ASP A 228 5.53 14.53 13.96
CA ASP A 228 6.82 14.48 13.27
C ASP A 228 6.75 13.60 12.01
N ALA A 229 6.53 14.23 10.86
CA ALA A 229 6.73 13.60 9.55
C ALA A 229 8.21 13.60 9.10
N GLY A 230 9.11 14.18 9.91
CA GLY A 230 10.45 14.64 9.55
C GLY A 230 11.38 13.60 8.95
N ALA A 231 11.27 12.33 9.37
CA ALA A 231 12.08 11.25 8.82
C ALA A 231 11.79 10.99 7.33
N LEU A 232 10.53 11.08 6.90
CA LEU A 232 10.17 10.94 5.48
C LEU A 232 10.41 12.23 4.70
N ALA A 233 10.19 13.39 5.32
CA ALA A 233 10.47 14.69 4.71
C ALA A 233 11.95 14.84 4.34
N ALA A 234 12.86 14.31 5.17
CA ALA A 234 14.30 14.33 4.93
C ALA A 234 14.75 13.58 3.66
N LEU A 235 13.91 12.68 3.13
CA LEU A 235 14.22 11.97 1.88
C LEU A 235 14.08 12.87 0.64
N ASP A 236 13.31 13.97 0.73
CA ASP A 236 13.04 14.90 -0.38
C ASP A 236 12.58 14.19 -1.67
N VAL A 237 11.61 13.28 -1.52
CA VAL A 237 10.99 12.55 -2.63
C VAL A 237 9.47 12.57 -2.52
N PRO A 238 8.73 12.52 -3.64
CA PRO A 238 7.29 12.35 -3.61
C PRO A 238 6.91 11.03 -2.93
N VAL A 239 6.07 11.11 -1.90
CA VAL A 239 5.49 9.94 -1.22
C VAL A 239 4.02 9.83 -1.59
N LEU A 240 3.67 8.77 -2.32
CA LEU A 240 2.32 8.48 -2.76
C LEU A 240 1.70 7.43 -1.83
N GLN A 241 0.48 7.67 -1.37
CA GLN A 241 -0.26 6.70 -0.59
C GLN A 241 -0.91 5.68 -1.55
N GLY A 242 -0.50 4.42 -1.50
CA GLY A 242 -1.16 3.32 -2.19
C GLY A 242 -2.21 2.70 -1.28
N LEU A 243 -3.48 2.71 -1.68
CA LEU A 243 -4.58 2.26 -0.81
C LEU A 243 -4.78 0.74 -0.95
N CYS A 244 -4.71 0.04 0.18
CA CYS A 244 -4.95 -1.41 0.32
C CYS A 244 -6.22 -1.61 1.15
N LEU A 245 -7.37 -1.72 0.50
CA LEU A 245 -8.66 -1.65 1.19
C LEU A 245 -8.95 -2.88 2.03
N THR A 246 -9.54 -2.67 3.20
CA THR A 246 -9.96 -3.74 4.11
C THR A 246 -11.28 -4.41 3.71
N THR A 247 -11.89 -3.96 2.60
CA THR A 247 -13.09 -4.52 1.98
C THR A 247 -12.75 -5.23 0.66
N SER A 248 -13.67 -6.08 0.19
CA SER A 248 -13.52 -6.76 -1.10
C SER A 248 -13.69 -5.78 -2.27
N ARG A 249 -13.09 -6.11 -3.41
CA ARG A 249 -13.19 -5.38 -4.67
C ARG A 249 -14.64 -5.26 -5.14
N ALA A 250 -15.44 -6.30 -4.93
CA ALA A 250 -16.87 -6.29 -5.26
C ALA A 250 -17.64 -5.27 -4.41
N THR A 251 -17.34 -5.21 -3.11
CA THR A 251 -17.95 -4.24 -2.19
C THR A 251 -17.57 -2.81 -2.56
N TRP A 252 -16.30 -2.57 -2.86
CA TRP A 252 -15.81 -1.27 -3.33
C TRP A 252 -16.51 -0.82 -4.61
N ALA A 253 -16.61 -1.69 -5.61
CA ALA A 253 -17.22 -1.37 -6.90
C ALA A 253 -18.73 -1.08 -6.81
N ALA A 254 -19.44 -1.66 -5.84
CA ALA A 254 -20.86 -1.42 -5.61
C ALA A 254 -21.14 -0.20 -4.71
N SER A 255 -20.11 0.37 -4.07
CA SER A 255 -20.27 1.44 -3.08
C SER A 255 -20.27 2.82 -3.71
N GLY A 256 -21.26 3.65 -3.36
CA GLY A 256 -21.26 5.08 -3.70
C GLY A 256 -20.31 5.92 -2.85
N ALA A 257 -19.88 5.43 -1.68
CA ALA A 257 -18.98 6.14 -0.75
C ALA A 257 -17.49 5.84 -1.02
N ALA A 258 -17.19 4.91 -1.93
CA ALA A 258 -15.86 4.37 -2.25
C ALA A 258 -15.10 3.71 -1.10
N LEU A 259 -14.94 4.34 0.07
CA LEU A 259 -14.13 3.84 1.19
C LEU A 259 -14.97 3.53 2.43
N SER A 260 -14.52 2.56 3.24
CA SER A 260 -15.06 2.40 4.60
C SER A 260 -14.62 3.57 5.48
N PRO A 261 -15.35 3.93 6.56
CA PRO A 261 -14.92 4.99 7.48
C PRO A 261 -13.53 4.74 8.07
N MET A 262 -13.18 3.47 8.33
CA MET A 262 -11.87 3.09 8.83
C MET A 262 -10.77 3.30 7.77
N ASP A 263 -11.01 2.89 6.51
CA ASP A 263 -10.04 3.10 5.43
C ASP A 263 -9.89 4.59 5.09
N ALA A 264 -10.96 5.37 5.14
CA ALA A 264 -10.90 6.82 4.94
C ALA A 264 -10.05 7.50 6.03
N ALA A 265 -10.21 7.10 7.30
CA ALA A 265 -9.38 7.64 8.37
C ALA A 265 -7.91 7.19 8.26
N MET A 266 -7.67 5.88 8.13
CA MET A 266 -6.33 5.29 8.22
C MET A 266 -5.52 5.46 6.94
N GLN A 267 -6.15 5.45 5.77
CA GLN A 267 -5.45 5.43 4.47
C GLN A 267 -5.59 6.74 3.68
N VAL A 268 -6.36 7.71 4.16
CA VAL A 268 -6.50 9.03 3.52
C VAL A 268 -6.20 10.13 4.53
N ALA A 269 -7.09 10.35 5.50
CA ALA A 269 -7.01 11.51 6.39
C ALA A 269 -5.70 11.54 7.19
N ILE A 270 -5.31 10.44 7.84
CA ILE A 270 -4.06 10.36 8.60
C ILE A 270 -2.82 10.53 7.69
N PRO A 271 -2.69 9.79 6.57
CA PRO A 271 -1.63 10.01 5.58
C PRO A 271 -1.51 11.43 5.01
N GLU A 272 -2.59 12.21 4.95
CA GLU A 272 -2.52 13.62 4.52
C GLU A 272 -1.72 14.49 5.49
N PHE A 273 -1.76 14.21 6.79
CA PHE A 273 -0.91 14.90 7.79
C PHE A 273 0.57 14.58 7.60
N ASP A 274 0.91 13.43 7.01
CA ASP A 274 2.29 13.09 6.63
C ASP A 274 2.74 13.80 5.33
N GLY A 275 1.87 14.59 4.69
CA GLY A 275 2.14 15.25 3.41
C GLY A 275 2.11 14.30 2.20
N ARG A 276 1.52 13.11 2.35
CA ARG A 276 1.48 12.11 1.27
C ARG A 276 0.45 12.47 0.21
N LEU A 277 0.78 12.13 -1.03
CA LEU A 277 -0.13 12.27 -2.17
C LEU A 277 -1.11 11.10 -2.20
N ILE A 278 -2.37 11.36 -1.89
CA ILE A 278 -3.43 10.34 -1.93
C ILE A 278 -3.70 9.92 -3.37
N THR A 279 -3.71 8.60 -3.63
CA THR A 279 -3.89 8.06 -4.98
C THR A 279 -5.19 7.27 -5.14
N VAL A 280 -5.11 5.98 -5.44
CA VAL A 280 -6.24 5.08 -5.72
C VAL A 280 -6.10 3.77 -4.95
N PRO A 281 -7.21 3.10 -4.63
CA PRO A 281 -7.18 1.72 -4.18
C PRO A 281 -6.65 0.82 -5.28
N PHE A 282 -5.62 0.05 -4.96
CA PHE A 282 -5.00 -0.88 -5.90
C PHE A 282 -5.02 -2.33 -5.40
N SER A 283 -5.21 -2.56 -4.09
CA SER A 283 -5.45 -3.90 -3.54
C SER A 283 -6.66 -3.94 -2.63
N PHE A 284 -7.26 -5.12 -2.52
CA PHE A 284 -8.49 -5.38 -1.79
C PHE A 284 -8.34 -6.63 -0.95
N LYS A 285 -8.98 -6.63 0.22
CA LYS A 285 -9.01 -7.78 1.12
C LYS A 285 -10.04 -8.78 0.63
N GLU A 286 -9.57 -9.93 0.15
CA GLU A 286 -10.37 -10.99 -0.42
C GLU A 286 -10.23 -12.28 0.39
N ALA A 287 -11.31 -13.05 0.47
CA ALA A 287 -11.29 -14.41 1.02
C ALA A 287 -11.90 -15.35 -0.02
N ALA A 288 -11.24 -16.48 -0.29
CA ALA A 288 -11.81 -17.49 -1.17
C ALA A 288 -13.07 -18.10 -0.54
N VAL A 289 -13.99 -18.58 -1.37
CA VAL A 289 -15.21 -19.23 -0.87
C VAL A 289 -14.83 -20.48 -0.07
N GLY A 290 -15.22 -20.51 1.21
CA GLY A 290 -14.89 -21.59 2.13
C GLY A 290 -13.52 -21.45 2.80
N ASP A 291 -12.80 -20.35 2.56
CA ASP A 291 -11.55 -20.02 3.24
C ASP A 291 -11.79 -18.86 4.21
N ASP A 292 -11.34 -19.02 5.45
CA ASP A 292 -11.49 -18.01 6.51
C ASP A 292 -10.31 -17.04 6.58
N LEU A 293 -9.30 -17.23 5.72
CA LEU A 293 -8.04 -16.52 5.79
C LEU A 293 -7.90 -15.50 4.64
N PRO A 294 -8.21 -14.21 4.90
CA PRO A 294 -8.20 -13.21 3.86
C PRO A 294 -6.78 -12.84 3.42
N THR A 295 -6.61 -12.59 2.13
CA THR A 295 -5.38 -12.11 1.49
C THR A 295 -5.61 -10.77 0.80
N TYR A 296 -4.53 -10.05 0.48
CA TYR A 296 -4.65 -8.82 -0.31
C TYR A 296 -4.42 -9.17 -1.78
N VAL A 297 -5.42 -8.87 -2.60
CA VAL A 297 -5.38 -9.13 -4.05
C VAL A 297 -5.35 -7.80 -4.78
N ALA A 298 -4.38 -7.62 -5.67
CA ALA A 298 -4.27 -6.41 -6.48
C ALA A 298 -5.28 -6.40 -7.64
N ASP A 299 -5.87 -5.25 -7.93
CA ASP A 299 -6.55 -4.98 -9.20
C ASP A 299 -5.53 -4.46 -10.22
N LEU A 300 -5.35 -5.19 -11.32
CA LEU A 300 -4.30 -4.92 -12.31
C LEU A 300 -4.41 -3.52 -12.92
N GLU A 301 -5.62 -3.06 -13.21
CA GLU A 301 -5.83 -1.76 -13.86
C GLU A 301 -5.53 -0.63 -12.86
N ARG A 302 -5.93 -0.79 -11.60
CA ARG A 302 -5.61 0.15 -10.53
C ARG A 302 -4.14 0.17 -10.14
N ALA A 303 -3.49 -0.99 -10.08
CA ALA A 303 -2.04 -1.07 -9.92
C ALA A 303 -1.32 -0.35 -11.08
N GLY A 304 -1.81 -0.52 -12.31
CA GLY A 304 -1.36 0.22 -13.48
C GLY A 304 -1.54 1.73 -13.34
N ARG A 305 -2.66 2.21 -12.79
CA ARG A 305 -2.90 3.64 -12.52
C ARG A 305 -1.93 4.19 -11.48
N LEU A 306 -1.76 3.50 -10.36
CA LEU A 306 -0.84 3.88 -9.28
C LEU A 306 0.61 3.92 -9.76
N ALA A 307 1.07 2.87 -10.43
CA ALA A 307 2.39 2.82 -11.07
C ALA A 307 2.59 4.00 -12.03
N GLY A 308 1.56 4.37 -12.81
CA GLY A 308 1.60 5.50 -13.72
C GLY A 308 1.81 6.84 -13.01
N LEU A 309 1.18 7.05 -11.86
CA LEU A 309 1.38 8.24 -11.03
C LEU A 309 2.80 8.25 -10.45
N ALA A 310 3.21 7.15 -9.81
CA ALA A 310 4.52 7.05 -9.15
C ALA A 310 5.68 7.26 -10.14
N VAL A 311 5.63 6.63 -11.32
CA VAL A 311 6.66 6.79 -12.36
C VAL A 311 6.71 8.20 -12.91
N ARG A 312 5.56 8.90 -13.06
CA ARG A 312 5.55 10.31 -13.50
C ARG A 312 6.20 11.23 -12.47
N HIS A 313 5.93 11.01 -11.18
CA HIS A 313 6.57 11.75 -10.09
C HIS A 313 8.08 11.47 -10.03
N ALA A 314 8.49 10.21 -10.12
CA ALA A 314 9.89 9.81 -10.14
C ALA A 314 10.66 10.42 -11.34
N ARG A 315 10.05 10.41 -12.53
CA ARG A 315 10.62 11.04 -13.73
C ARG A 315 10.83 12.53 -13.58
N MET A 316 9.92 13.24 -12.90
CA MET A 316 10.02 14.70 -12.75
C MET A 316 11.35 15.12 -12.10
N ARG A 317 11.87 14.33 -11.15
CA ARG A 317 13.17 14.59 -10.49
C ARG A 317 14.34 14.51 -11.48
N ARG A 318 14.28 13.56 -12.42
CA ARG A 318 15.33 13.33 -13.43
C ARG A 318 15.25 14.24 -14.66
N THR A 319 14.07 14.78 -14.98
CA THR A 319 13.92 15.67 -16.13
C THR A 319 14.59 17.02 -15.86
N PRO A 320 15.53 17.48 -16.72
CA PRO A 320 16.13 18.81 -16.61
C PRO A 320 15.05 19.90 -16.60
N VAL A 321 15.25 20.95 -15.80
CA VAL A 321 14.23 21.99 -15.59
C VAL A 321 13.78 22.64 -16.90
N ALA A 322 14.72 22.89 -17.82
CA ALA A 322 14.44 23.48 -19.13
C ALA A 322 13.50 22.62 -20.01
N ASP A 323 13.50 21.29 -19.80
CA ASP A 323 12.71 20.32 -20.57
C ASP A 323 11.36 19.98 -19.89
N ARG A 324 11.12 20.47 -18.68
CA ARG A 324 9.87 20.23 -17.95
C ARG A 324 8.74 21.05 -18.57
N ARG A 325 7.68 20.36 -18.96
CA ARG A 325 6.45 20.96 -19.49
C ARG A 325 5.40 21.07 -18.39
N ILE A 326 5.00 22.30 -18.07
CA ILE A 326 4.00 22.62 -17.05
C ILE A 326 2.74 23.15 -17.74
N ALA A 327 1.58 22.67 -17.32
CA ALA A 327 0.29 23.26 -17.68
C ALA A 327 -0.28 24.00 -16.46
N ILE A 328 -0.58 25.29 -16.63
CA ILE A 328 -1.27 26.11 -15.63
C ILE A 328 -2.74 26.19 -16.06
N VAL A 329 -3.63 25.62 -15.26
CA VAL A 329 -5.07 25.54 -15.58
C VAL A 329 -5.83 26.52 -14.70
N LEU A 330 -6.57 27.44 -15.33
CA LEU A 330 -7.40 28.42 -14.64
C LEU A 330 -8.85 27.95 -14.55
N SER A 331 -9.46 28.11 -13.38
CA SER A 331 -10.89 27.86 -13.19
C SER A 331 -11.72 28.87 -13.99
N SER A 332 -12.79 28.40 -14.61
CA SER A 332 -13.73 29.24 -15.36
C SER A 332 -15.17 28.85 -15.07
N TYR A 333 -15.55 28.70 -13.81
CA TYR A 333 -16.91 28.32 -13.41
C TYR A 333 -17.66 29.49 -12.73
N PRO A 334 -18.87 29.85 -13.21
CA PRO A 334 -19.45 29.50 -14.52
C PRO A 334 -18.63 30.08 -15.69
N THR A 335 -18.79 29.55 -16.92
CA THR A 335 -17.93 29.76 -18.12
C THR A 335 -17.86 31.18 -18.69
N LYS A 336 -18.30 32.18 -17.93
CA LYS A 336 -18.27 33.59 -18.34
C LYS A 336 -16.86 34.15 -18.32
N HIS A 337 -16.53 35.03 -19.27
CA HIS A 337 -15.25 35.73 -19.31
C HIS A 337 -14.89 36.46 -18.00
N ALA A 338 -15.89 37.05 -17.32
CA ALA A 338 -15.72 37.71 -16.02
C ALA A 338 -15.29 36.77 -14.87
N ARG A 339 -15.22 35.46 -15.10
CA ARG A 339 -14.88 34.43 -14.10
C ARG A 339 -13.63 33.63 -14.47
N VAL A 340 -12.92 34.00 -15.52
CA VAL A 340 -11.64 33.36 -15.87
C VAL A 340 -10.65 33.58 -14.73
N GLY A 341 -10.12 32.50 -14.18
CA GLY A 341 -9.23 32.53 -13.03
C GLY A 341 -9.93 32.84 -11.71
N ASN A 342 -11.24 32.62 -11.56
CA ASN A 342 -11.93 32.88 -10.30
C ASN A 342 -11.44 31.94 -9.18
N ALA A 343 -10.75 32.49 -8.19
CA ALA A 343 -10.25 31.80 -7.00
C ALA A 343 -10.54 32.62 -5.74
N VAL A 344 -11.02 31.97 -4.68
CA VAL A 344 -11.46 32.64 -3.45
C VAL A 344 -10.24 33.22 -2.73
N GLY A 345 -10.22 34.55 -2.53
CA GLY A 345 -9.17 35.24 -1.78
C GLY A 345 -7.82 35.36 -2.50
N LEU A 346 -7.75 35.03 -3.79
CA LEU A 346 -6.52 35.08 -4.59
C LEU A 346 -6.69 36.00 -5.81
N ASP A 347 -5.74 36.92 -5.99
CA ASP A 347 -5.56 37.64 -7.25
C ASP A 347 -4.87 36.69 -8.25
N THR A 348 -5.68 35.89 -8.94
CA THR A 348 -5.20 34.85 -9.87
C THR A 348 -4.38 35.41 -11.02
N PRO A 349 -4.79 36.50 -11.70
CA PRO A 349 -3.99 37.10 -12.77
C PRO A 349 -2.60 37.53 -12.29
N ALA A 350 -2.53 38.27 -11.18
CA ALA A 350 -1.24 38.71 -10.64
C ALA A 350 -0.40 37.52 -10.15
N SER A 351 -1.04 36.49 -9.60
CA SER A 351 -0.36 35.28 -9.16
C SER A 351 0.20 34.47 -10.33
N ALA A 352 -0.51 34.40 -11.45
CA ALA A 352 -0.04 33.73 -12.66
C ALA A 352 1.18 34.43 -13.25
N VAL A 353 1.17 35.77 -13.36
CA VAL A 353 2.36 36.54 -13.80
C VAL A 353 3.55 36.26 -12.88
N ARG A 354 3.37 36.34 -11.56
CA ARG A 354 4.44 36.05 -10.59
C ARG A 354 4.97 34.62 -10.72
N LEU A 355 4.09 33.64 -10.94
CA LEU A 355 4.48 32.25 -11.16
C LEU A 355 5.29 32.08 -12.45
N LEU A 356 4.84 32.68 -13.56
CA LEU A 356 5.54 32.61 -14.85
C LEU A 356 6.94 33.24 -14.76
N THR A 357 7.07 34.38 -14.08
CA THR A 357 8.36 35.00 -13.79
C THR A 357 9.24 34.09 -12.93
N ALA A 358 8.71 33.52 -11.85
CA ALA A 358 9.46 32.60 -11.00
C ALA A 358 9.89 31.31 -11.75
N LEU A 359 9.06 30.80 -12.67
CA LEU A 359 9.42 29.67 -13.53
C LEU A 359 10.55 30.05 -14.49
N ARG A 360 10.47 31.22 -15.13
CA ARG A 360 11.54 31.74 -16.00
C ARG A 360 12.86 31.86 -15.23
N ASP A 361 12.84 32.48 -14.05
CA ASP A 361 14.01 32.65 -13.19
C ASP A 361 14.56 31.32 -12.66
N GLY A 362 13.68 30.32 -12.47
CA GLY A 362 14.03 28.94 -12.13
C GLY A 362 14.61 28.13 -13.29
N GLY A 363 14.70 28.68 -14.50
CA GLY A 363 15.27 28.04 -15.68
C GLY A 363 14.29 27.20 -16.51
N TYR A 364 12.98 27.35 -16.30
CA TYR A 364 11.97 26.73 -17.15
C TYR A 364 11.84 27.48 -18.49
N THR A 365 11.51 26.75 -19.55
CA THR A 365 11.22 27.34 -20.86
C THR A 365 9.77 27.87 -20.89
N VAL A 366 9.59 29.14 -20.57
CA VAL A 366 8.24 29.79 -20.48
C VAL A 366 7.86 30.55 -21.77
N GLY A 367 8.84 31.00 -22.55
CA GLY A 367 8.61 31.87 -23.71
C GLY A 367 8.26 33.31 -23.32
N GLU A 368 7.77 34.09 -24.28
CA GLU A 368 7.28 35.45 -24.02
C GLU A 368 5.86 35.41 -23.43
N PHE A 369 5.62 36.20 -22.38
CA PHE A 369 4.31 36.32 -21.74
C PHE A 369 4.07 37.76 -21.27
N PRO A 370 2.79 38.21 -21.15
CA PRO A 370 2.49 39.52 -20.59
C PRO A 370 2.92 39.64 -19.14
N GLU A 371 3.67 40.70 -18.81
CA GLU A 371 4.18 40.96 -17.45
C GLU A 371 3.18 41.72 -16.56
N ASP A 372 1.98 42.04 -17.07
CA ASP A 372 0.88 42.63 -16.33
C ASP A 372 -0.37 41.75 -16.35
N SER A 373 -1.09 41.78 -15.22
CA SER A 373 -2.27 40.97 -14.94
C SER A 373 -3.38 41.12 -15.98
N ASP A 374 -3.68 42.36 -16.36
CA ASP A 374 -4.81 42.67 -17.23
C ASP A 374 -4.53 42.18 -18.65
N THR A 375 -3.34 42.46 -19.17
CA THR A 375 -2.93 41.98 -20.50
C THR A 375 -2.86 40.46 -20.55
N LEU A 376 -2.41 39.79 -19.48
CA LEU A 376 -2.42 38.32 -19.43
C LEU A 376 -3.82 37.75 -19.60
N ILE A 377 -4.80 38.22 -18.81
CA ILE A 377 -6.17 37.71 -18.87
C ILE A 377 -6.86 38.09 -20.16
N HIS A 378 -6.70 39.33 -20.64
CA HIS A 378 -7.26 39.75 -21.92
C HIS A 378 -6.68 38.94 -23.08
N THR A 379 -5.39 38.60 -23.05
CA THR A 379 -4.75 37.74 -24.06
C THR A 379 -5.34 36.33 -24.03
N LEU A 380 -5.54 35.75 -22.85
CA LEU A 380 -6.17 34.42 -22.70
C LEU A 380 -7.62 34.41 -23.20
N ILE A 381 -8.42 35.43 -22.87
CA ILE A 381 -9.80 35.56 -23.34
C ILE A 381 -9.83 35.74 -24.87
N ALA A 382 -8.95 36.57 -25.41
CA ALA A 382 -8.86 36.82 -26.85
C ALA A 382 -8.45 35.55 -27.64
N ALA A 383 -7.61 34.69 -27.05
CA ALA A 383 -7.17 33.43 -27.65
C ALA A 383 -8.28 32.34 -27.71
N GLY A 384 -9.43 32.57 -27.08
CA GLY A 384 -10.61 31.70 -27.13
C GLY A 384 -10.99 31.14 -25.77
N GLY A 385 -12.15 31.58 -25.26
CA GLY A 385 -12.76 31.09 -24.02
C GLY A 385 -13.89 30.07 -24.26
N HIS A 386 -14.48 29.57 -23.17
CA HIS A 386 -15.67 28.71 -23.21
C HIS A 386 -16.99 29.49 -23.12
N ASP A 387 -16.93 30.82 -23.22
CA ASP A 387 -18.10 31.69 -23.19
C ASP A 387 -18.75 31.74 -24.58
N VAL A 388 -19.74 30.89 -24.81
CA VAL A 388 -20.38 30.72 -26.13
C VAL A 388 -21.07 31.98 -26.66
N GLU A 389 -21.39 32.96 -25.80
CA GLU A 389 -21.95 34.25 -26.24
C GLU A 389 -20.92 35.12 -26.96
N TRP A 390 -19.63 34.92 -26.65
CA TRP A 390 -18.51 35.74 -27.12
C TRP A 390 -17.48 34.95 -27.94
N LEU A 391 -17.65 33.63 -28.05
CA LEU A 391 -16.80 32.76 -28.84
C LEU A 391 -17.10 32.92 -30.33
N THR A 392 -16.14 33.47 -31.07
CA THR A 392 -16.26 33.70 -32.51
C THR A 392 -15.77 32.50 -33.33
N GLU A 393 -16.27 32.37 -34.57
CA GLU A 393 -15.77 31.36 -35.52
C GLU A 393 -14.28 31.55 -35.83
N GLU A 394 -13.80 32.80 -35.84
CA GLU A 394 -12.40 33.14 -36.06
C GLU A 394 -11.52 32.62 -34.92
N GLN A 395 -11.94 32.77 -33.66
CA GLN A 395 -11.23 32.20 -32.50
C GLN A 395 -11.21 30.66 -32.53
N LEU A 396 -12.33 30.03 -32.89
CA LEU A 396 -12.40 28.58 -33.07
C LEU A 396 -11.48 28.10 -34.19
N ALA A 397 -11.41 28.82 -35.30
CA ALA A 397 -10.52 28.52 -36.42
C ALA A 397 -9.04 28.72 -36.04
N ALA A 398 -8.74 29.75 -35.25
CA ALA A 398 -7.40 30.08 -34.77
C ALA A 398 -6.93 29.23 -33.57
N ALA A 399 -7.79 28.35 -33.04
CA ALA A 399 -7.46 27.52 -31.87
C ALA A 399 -6.14 26.74 -32.09
N PRO A 400 -5.14 26.94 -31.23
CA PRO A 400 -3.79 26.38 -31.43
C PRO A 400 -3.75 24.86 -31.26
N SER A 401 -4.73 24.30 -30.52
CA SER A 401 -4.83 22.88 -30.22
C SER A 401 -6.10 22.31 -30.85
N ARG A 402 -5.94 21.27 -31.67
CA ARG A 402 -7.04 20.50 -32.25
C ARG A 402 -6.83 19.02 -31.96
N VAL A 403 -7.85 18.35 -31.45
CA VAL A 403 -7.81 16.91 -31.20
C VAL A 403 -8.54 16.20 -32.35
N PRO A 404 -7.86 15.36 -33.15
CA PRO A 404 -8.53 14.60 -34.19
C PRO A 404 -9.61 13.70 -33.60
N LEU A 405 -10.78 13.65 -34.24
CA LEU A 405 -11.92 12.87 -33.75
C LEU A 405 -11.58 11.38 -33.59
N ARG A 406 -10.73 10.84 -34.47
CA ARG A 406 -10.26 9.45 -34.37
C ARG A 406 -9.53 9.23 -33.04
N ASP A 407 -8.60 10.10 -32.70
CA ASP A 407 -7.76 9.97 -31.51
C ASP A 407 -8.60 10.16 -30.24
N TYR A 408 -9.56 11.09 -30.24
CA TYR A 408 -10.55 11.22 -29.17
C TYR A 408 -11.39 9.94 -29.01
N ARG A 409 -11.90 9.37 -30.10
CA ARG A 409 -12.72 8.15 -30.07
C ARG A 409 -11.94 6.94 -29.58
N GLU A 410 -10.68 6.79 -30.00
CA GLU A 410 -9.81 5.73 -29.52
C GLU A 410 -9.56 5.84 -28.02
N TRP A 411 -9.25 7.05 -27.54
CA TRP A 411 -9.09 7.30 -26.11
C TRP A 411 -10.39 7.07 -25.31
N PHE A 412 -11.52 7.59 -25.81
CA PHE A 412 -12.81 7.49 -25.14
C PHE A 412 -13.30 6.04 -25.07
N ALA A 413 -13.07 5.24 -26.12
CA ALA A 413 -13.43 3.82 -26.16
C ALA A 413 -12.61 2.94 -25.20
N ALA A 414 -11.44 3.41 -24.73
CA ALA A 414 -10.64 2.71 -23.73
C ALA A 414 -11.11 2.93 -22.28
N LEU A 415 -12.08 3.83 -22.06
CA LEU A 415 -12.67 4.07 -20.74
C LEU A 415 -13.70 2.99 -20.37
N PRO A 416 -14.00 2.79 -19.07
CA PRO A 416 -15.04 1.86 -18.65
C PRO A 416 -16.40 2.17 -19.30
N SER A 417 -17.11 1.12 -19.73
CA SER A 417 -18.39 1.27 -20.45
C SER A 417 -19.42 2.09 -19.68
N SER A 418 -19.50 1.89 -18.36
CA SER A 418 -20.39 2.65 -17.47
C SER A 418 -20.14 4.16 -17.52
N LEU A 419 -18.88 4.60 -17.65
CA LEU A 419 -18.54 6.01 -17.81
C LEU A 419 -18.90 6.49 -19.21
N THR A 420 -18.57 5.73 -20.26
CA THR A 420 -18.85 6.14 -21.64
C THR A 420 -20.34 6.24 -21.91
N GLU A 421 -21.14 5.30 -21.40
CA GLU A 421 -22.60 5.31 -21.52
C GLU A 421 -23.20 6.51 -20.80
N GLY A 422 -22.71 6.82 -19.59
CA GLY A 422 -23.18 7.98 -18.81
C GLY A 422 -22.80 9.35 -19.40
N VAL A 423 -21.75 9.43 -20.24
CA VAL A 423 -21.38 10.65 -20.96
C VAL A 423 -22.17 10.81 -22.27
N ILE A 424 -22.57 9.69 -22.89
CA ILE A 424 -23.36 9.70 -24.13
C ILE A 424 -24.85 9.96 -23.84
N ALA A 425 -25.35 9.44 -22.72
CA ALA A 425 -26.71 9.66 -22.24
C ALA A 425 -26.96 11.12 -21.86
#